data_AF-A0A542SFH5-F1
#
_entry.id   AF-A0A542SFH5-F1
#
_cell.length_a   1.000
_cell.length_b   1.000
_cell.length_c   1.000
_cell.angle_alpha   90.00
_cell.angle_beta   90.00
_cell.angle_gamma   90.00
#
_symmetry.space_group_name_H-M   'P 1'
#
loop_
_entity.id
_entity.type
_entity.pdbx_description
1 polymer ?
#
loop_
_entity_poly.entity_id
_entity_poly.type
_entity_poly.pdbx_seq_one_letter_code
_entity_poly.pdbx_strand_id
1 'polypeptide(L)'
;MEDQRKRTIIAEIENWRRNHLLPEHYCIFLLNLYTEGDRPNTPASAGGNERMGTAPGVLSGKVNSTSSVTNTYAPRTVSPVTGKMVVAWLLGAFVIAGLILLAFHFNRFQTPMQITIFACFALVFYILGLVYRRSAPPLTHLFLGLSFVILIAGGVYCIQKLDGSLPFILFYLGFVCMLLCISAIIFGYAYLLYAGLLGLAILYGITTVHRVGMDYTWWTSELYWVPLACLLTGMGFLMNKANTKWAGVFAVCGLAFFFGAEIQALYIPAAKRDMIQLLLFIKVFIASTLFFFTRGYWYAWLRL
;
A
#
# COMPACT_ATOMS: atom_id res chain seq x y z
N MET A 1 -9.12 41.45 -43.97
CA MET A 1 -8.10 40.37 -43.78
C MET A 1 -8.39 39.52 -42.55
N GLU A 2 -8.90 40.08 -41.45
CA GLU A 2 -9.21 39.33 -40.21
C GLU A 2 -10.42 38.40 -40.33
N ASP A 3 -11.44 38.77 -41.12
CA ASP A 3 -12.65 37.95 -41.30
C ASP A 3 -12.39 36.62 -42.02
N GLN A 4 -11.43 36.63 -42.95
CA GLN A 4 -11.02 35.41 -43.65
C GLN A 4 -10.29 34.45 -42.70
N ARG A 5 -9.40 34.98 -41.85
CA ARG A 5 -8.71 34.19 -40.82
C ARG A 5 -9.69 33.64 -39.78
N LYS A 6 -10.67 34.45 -39.37
CA LYS A 6 -11.74 34.05 -38.44
C LYS A 6 -12.57 32.89 -38.98
N ARG A 7 -12.97 32.94 -40.26
CA ARG A 7 -13.68 31.84 -40.94
C ARG A 7 -12.86 30.57 -41.01
N THR A 8 -11.56 30.67 -41.31
CA THR A 8 -10.65 29.51 -41.31
C THR A 8 -10.54 28.88 -39.92
N ILE A 9 -10.41 29.70 -38.86
CA ILE A 9 -10.30 29.23 -37.48
C ILE A 9 -11.59 28.52 -37.04
N ILE A 10 -12.76 29.07 -37.38
CA ILE A 10 -14.07 28.45 -37.05
C ILE A 10 -14.22 27.10 -37.77
N ALA A 11 -13.86 27.01 -39.05
CA ALA A 11 -13.92 25.76 -39.81
C ALA A 11 -12.99 24.67 -39.24
N GLU A 12 -11.81 25.06 -38.76
CA GLU A 12 -10.84 24.14 -38.15
C GLU A 12 -11.31 23.64 -36.78
N ILE A 13 -11.93 24.49 -35.96
CA ILE A 13 -12.55 24.10 -34.68
C ILE A 13 -13.70 23.09 -34.91
N GLU A 14 -14.51 23.27 -35.95
CA GLU A 14 -15.54 22.31 -36.34
C GLU A 14 -14.95 20.97 -36.81
N ASN A 15 -13.81 21.01 -37.50
CA ASN A 15 -13.08 19.80 -37.92
C ASN A 15 -12.57 19.01 -36.70
N TRP A 16 -12.00 19.70 -35.70
CA TRP A 16 -11.56 19.08 -34.46
C TRP A 16 -12.71 18.47 -33.66
N ARG A 17 -13.89 19.10 -33.67
CA ARG A 17 -15.10 18.57 -33.06
C ARG A 17 -15.57 17.30 -33.76
N ARG A 18 -15.65 17.28 -35.10
CA ARG A 18 -16.08 16.08 -35.85
C ARG A 18 -15.14 14.89 -35.62
N ASN A 19 -13.84 15.13 -35.59
CA ASN A 19 -12.83 14.09 -35.42
C ASN A 19 -12.50 13.78 -33.94
N HIS A 20 -13.21 14.37 -32.97
CA HIS A 20 -13.04 14.14 -31.53
C HIS A 20 -11.60 14.38 -31.02
N LEU A 21 -10.86 15.30 -31.66
CA LEU A 21 -9.49 15.64 -31.31
C LEU A 21 -9.41 16.44 -30.00
N LEU A 22 -10.47 17.20 -29.70
CA LEU A 22 -10.67 17.90 -28.44
C LEU A 22 -12.05 17.56 -27.85
N PRO A 23 -12.19 17.52 -26.51
CA PRO A 23 -13.49 17.32 -25.88
C PRO A 23 -14.50 18.39 -26.29
N GLU A 24 -15.75 17.98 -26.52
CA GLU A 24 -16.79 18.79 -27.17
C GLU A 24 -17.05 20.14 -26.48
N HIS A 25 -16.98 20.17 -25.15
CA HIS A 25 -17.17 21.38 -24.38
C HIS A 25 -16.12 22.47 -24.68
N TYR A 26 -14.88 22.10 -24.97
CA TYR A 26 -13.83 23.07 -25.33
C TYR A 26 -14.04 23.64 -26.73
N CYS A 27 -14.52 22.82 -27.67
CA CYS A 27 -14.84 23.28 -29.02
C CYS A 27 -15.97 24.33 -28.99
N ILE A 28 -17.01 24.10 -28.17
CA ILE A 28 -18.14 25.03 -28.00
C ILE A 28 -17.67 26.36 -27.41
N PHE A 29 -16.79 26.33 -26.39
CA PHE A 29 -16.24 27.54 -25.80
C PHE A 29 -15.42 28.37 -26.81
N LEU A 30 -14.56 27.72 -27.60
CA LEU A 30 -13.77 28.39 -28.63
C LEU A 30 -14.65 28.95 -29.75
N LEU A 31 -15.71 28.23 -30.16
CA LEU A 31 -16.65 28.70 -31.15
C LEU A 31 -17.33 29.99 -30.68
N ASN A 32 -17.84 30.00 -29.44
CA ASN A 32 -18.50 31.17 -28.85
C ASN A 32 -17.57 32.38 -28.78
N LEU A 33 -16.31 32.21 -28.36
CA LEU A 33 -15.31 33.28 -28.32
C LEU A 33 -15.09 33.94 -29.68
N TYR A 34 -15.02 33.15 -30.74
CA TYR A 34 -14.83 33.69 -32.08
C TYR A 34 -16.15 34.19 -32.69
N THR A 35 -17.33 33.72 -32.28
CA THR A 35 -18.61 34.21 -32.83
C THR A 35 -19.19 35.41 -32.09
N GLU A 36 -18.86 35.65 -30.81
CA GLU A 36 -19.48 36.71 -29.99
C GLU A 36 -18.93 38.13 -30.20
N GLY A 37 -17.89 38.31 -31.03
CA GLY A 37 -17.24 39.61 -31.26
C GLY A 37 -17.90 40.56 -32.27
N ASP A 38 -19.15 40.36 -32.68
CA ASP A 38 -19.80 41.19 -33.72
C ASP A 38 -21.17 41.76 -33.26
N ARG A 39 -21.16 42.55 -32.18
CA ARG A 39 -22.32 43.33 -31.73
C ARG A 39 -22.08 44.83 -32.01
N PRO A 40 -22.90 45.50 -32.85
CA PRO A 40 -22.84 46.96 -32.96
C PRO A 40 -23.42 47.62 -31.70
N ASN A 41 -22.77 48.71 -31.28
CA ASN A 41 -23.12 49.51 -30.10
C ASN A 41 -24.53 50.11 -30.18
N THR A 42 -25.35 49.95 -29.14
CA THR A 42 -26.42 50.90 -28.77
C THR A 42 -26.63 50.86 -27.25
N PRO A 43 -26.67 52.00 -26.55
CA PRO A 43 -26.65 52.05 -25.08
C PRO A 43 -28.04 52.12 -24.42
N ALA A 44 -28.04 51.72 -23.15
CA ALA A 44 -28.84 52.21 -22.01
C ALA A 44 -30.39 52.19 -22.10
N SER A 45 -31.05 51.51 -21.16
CA SER A 45 -31.45 52.13 -19.88
C SER A 45 -32.39 51.24 -19.05
N ALA A 46 -32.20 51.36 -17.74
CA ALA A 46 -33.03 51.12 -16.57
C ALA A 46 -34.53 50.71 -16.68
N GLY A 47 -34.94 49.89 -15.71
CA GLY A 47 -36.29 49.78 -15.16
C GLY A 47 -36.24 48.73 -14.04
N GLY A 48 -36.66 48.96 -12.80
CA GLY A 48 -37.84 49.70 -12.36
C GLY A 48 -38.77 48.70 -11.69
N ASN A 49 -38.80 48.72 -10.35
CA ASN A 49 -39.61 47.88 -9.47
C ASN A 49 -41.09 48.31 -9.54
N GLU A 50 -42.08 47.39 -9.62
CA GLU A 50 -43.43 47.55 -9.03
C GLU A 50 -44.37 46.32 -9.22
N ARG A 51 -45.47 46.33 -8.45
CA ARG A 51 -46.23 45.21 -7.86
C ARG A 51 -47.52 44.78 -8.63
N MET A 52 -47.90 43.52 -8.43
CA MET A 52 -49.24 42.94 -8.10
C MET A 52 -50.50 43.22 -8.98
N GLY A 53 -51.19 42.15 -9.41
CA GLY A 53 -52.55 42.17 -9.96
C GLY A 53 -53.08 40.80 -10.42
N THR A 54 -54.38 40.56 -10.25
CA THR A 54 -55.09 39.26 -10.13
C THR A 54 -55.76 38.75 -11.44
N ALA A 55 -55.64 37.43 -11.73
CA ALA A 55 -56.48 36.41 -12.44
C ALA A 55 -57.47 36.76 -13.60
N PRO A 56 -58.11 35.77 -14.31
CA PRO A 56 -57.66 34.47 -14.87
C PRO A 56 -58.04 34.29 -16.37
N GLY A 57 -57.49 33.29 -17.08
CA GLY A 57 -58.10 32.81 -18.33
C GLY A 57 -57.26 31.98 -19.31
N VAL A 58 -57.67 30.71 -19.46
CA VAL A 58 -57.88 29.99 -20.74
C VAL A 58 -56.67 29.41 -21.54
N LEU A 59 -56.73 28.07 -21.64
CA LEU A 59 -56.34 27.11 -22.69
C LEU A 59 -54.89 26.93 -23.19
N SER A 60 -54.51 25.64 -23.11
CA SER A 60 -53.99 24.80 -24.20
C SER A 60 -52.54 25.01 -24.66
N GLY A 61 -51.73 24.00 -24.38
CA GLY A 61 -50.42 23.84 -25.00
C GLY A 61 -49.56 22.82 -24.27
N LYS A 62 -49.86 21.53 -24.46
CA LYS A 62 -48.99 20.42 -24.06
C LYS A 62 -47.74 20.47 -24.96
N VAL A 63 -46.70 21.17 -24.51
CA VAL A 63 -45.37 21.19 -25.14
C VAL A 63 -44.43 20.35 -24.31
N ASN A 64 -43.87 19.34 -24.96
CA ASN A 64 -42.96 18.36 -24.40
C ASN A 64 -41.78 19.02 -23.68
N SER A 65 -41.53 18.56 -22.47
CA SER A 65 -40.35 18.88 -21.67
C SER A 65 -39.08 18.42 -22.40
N THR A 66 -38.52 19.26 -23.26
CA THR A 66 -37.09 19.23 -23.59
C THR A 66 -36.35 19.79 -22.38
N SER A 67 -35.79 18.88 -21.59
CA SER A 67 -34.84 19.16 -20.51
C SER A 67 -33.66 19.96 -21.07
N SER A 68 -33.73 21.29 -20.94
CA SER A 68 -32.58 22.17 -21.13
C SER A 68 -31.55 21.81 -20.06
N VAL A 69 -30.50 21.08 -20.45
CA VAL A 69 -29.31 20.86 -19.62
C VAL A 69 -28.56 22.19 -19.57
N THR A 70 -29.00 23.08 -18.69
CA THR A 70 -28.19 24.20 -18.23
C THR A 70 -27.06 23.62 -17.39
N ASN A 71 -25.87 23.49 -17.98
CA ASN A 71 -24.64 23.30 -17.24
C ASN A 71 -24.31 24.62 -16.51
N THR A 72 -24.96 24.83 -15.38
CA THR A 72 -24.56 25.84 -14.41
C THR A 72 -23.20 25.43 -13.86
N TYR A 73 -22.15 26.16 -14.24
CA TYR A 73 -20.87 26.11 -13.52
C TYR A 73 -21.12 26.55 -12.08
N ALA A 74 -21.30 25.58 -11.18
CA ALA A 74 -21.41 25.86 -9.76
C ALA A 74 -20.08 26.46 -9.30
N PRO A 75 -20.03 27.71 -8.81
CA PRO A 75 -18.82 28.25 -8.22
C PRO A 75 -18.43 27.34 -7.05
N ARG A 76 -17.17 26.88 -7.01
CA ARG A 76 -16.62 26.10 -5.89
C ARG A 76 -16.73 26.96 -4.64
N THR A 77 -17.74 26.71 -3.81
CA THR A 77 -17.89 27.36 -2.51
C THR A 77 -16.77 26.85 -1.60
N VAL A 78 -15.74 27.67 -1.40
CA VAL A 78 -14.68 27.37 -0.43
C VAL A 78 -15.30 27.51 0.95
N SER A 79 -15.42 26.40 1.68
CA SER A 79 -15.97 26.39 3.03
C SER A 79 -15.15 27.35 3.93
N PRO A 80 -15.81 28.22 4.72
CA PRO A 80 -15.09 29.19 5.55
C PRO A 80 -14.21 28.48 6.57
N VAL A 81 -12.97 28.96 6.73
CA VAL A 81 -12.00 28.41 7.67
C VAL A 81 -12.57 28.51 9.08
N THR A 82 -12.97 27.37 9.65
CA THR A 82 -13.55 27.29 10.99
C THR A 82 -12.42 27.34 12.03
N GLY A 83 -12.63 28.01 13.16
CA GLY A 83 -11.61 28.08 14.23
C GLY A 83 -11.08 26.71 14.69
N LYS A 84 -11.93 25.66 14.66
CA LYS A 84 -11.53 24.27 14.93
C LYS A 84 -10.49 23.73 13.93
N MET A 85 -10.58 24.11 12.65
CA MET A 85 -9.58 23.72 11.63
C MET A 85 -8.25 24.42 11.89
N VAL A 86 -8.26 25.70 12.30
CA VAL A 86 -7.03 26.43 12.64
C VAL A 86 -6.35 25.81 13.86
N VAL A 87 -7.12 25.46 14.90
CA VAL A 87 -6.57 24.80 16.10
C VAL A 87 -6.01 23.41 15.75
N ALA A 88 -6.73 22.62 14.95
CA ALA A 88 -6.23 21.31 14.51
C ALA A 88 -4.95 21.44 13.66
N TRP A 89 -4.88 22.45 12.78
CA TRP A 89 -3.70 22.73 11.98
C TRP A 89 -2.51 23.17 12.84
N LEU A 90 -2.71 24.08 13.80
CA LEU A 90 -1.67 24.51 14.73
C LEU A 90 -1.16 23.36 15.60
N LEU A 91 -2.05 22.51 16.09
CA LEU A 91 -1.68 21.33 16.87
C LEU A 91 -0.88 20.34 16.02
N GLY A 92 -1.30 20.12 14.77
CA GLY A 92 -0.53 19.32 13.81
C GLY A 92 0.86 19.91 13.55
N ALA A 93 0.95 21.22 13.29
CA ALA A 93 2.21 21.91 13.06
C ALA A 93 3.13 21.83 14.29
N PHE A 94 2.59 21.96 15.50
CA PHE A 94 3.35 21.83 16.74
C PHE A 94 3.90 20.41 16.94
N VAL A 95 3.07 19.38 16.71
CA VAL A 95 3.51 17.97 16.76
C VAL A 95 4.62 17.72 15.74
N ILE A 96 4.45 18.18 14.50
CA ILE A 96 5.46 18.03 13.44
C ILE A 96 6.75 18.75 13.83
N ALA A 97 6.68 19.98 14.33
CA ALA A 97 7.85 20.73 14.80
C ALA A 97 8.57 19.98 15.93
N GLY A 98 7.82 19.41 16.89
CA GLY A 98 8.36 18.56 17.94
C GLY A 98 9.07 17.32 17.41
N LEU A 99 8.47 16.63 16.42
CA LEU A 99 9.08 15.47 15.75
C LEU A 99 10.36 15.83 15.00
N ILE A 100 10.39 17.00 14.34
CA ILE A 100 11.58 17.50 13.64
C ILE A 100 12.70 17.76 14.66
N LEU A 101 12.41 18.50 15.73
CA LEU A 101 13.40 18.78 16.78
C LEU A 101 13.91 17.48 17.41
N LEU A 102 13.01 16.54 17.69
CA LEU A 102 13.37 15.22 18.19
C LEU A 102 14.33 14.51 17.23
N ALA A 103 14.05 14.52 15.93
CA ALA A 103 14.91 13.86 14.94
C ALA A 103 16.31 14.49 14.86
N PHE A 104 16.42 15.82 14.87
CA PHE A 104 17.71 16.52 14.81
C PHE A 104 18.54 16.37 16.10
N HIS A 105 17.89 16.38 17.26
CA HIS A 105 18.56 16.25 18.55
C HIS A 105 18.59 14.82 19.09
N PHE A 106 18.11 13.83 18.33
CA PHE A 106 17.96 12.45 18.78
C PHE A 106 19.24 11.86 19.35
N ASN A 107 20.37 12.13 18.69
CA ASN A 107 21.67 11.57 19.09
C ASN A 107 22.25 12.21 20.37
N ARG A 108 21.67 13.32 20.86
CA ARG A 108 22.09 13.97 22.12
C ARG A 108 21.53 13.26 23.36
N PHE A 109 20.46 12.47 23.19
CA PHE A 109 19.87 11.74 24.30
C PHE A 109 20.70 10.52 24.71
N GLN A 110 20.65 10.17 25.99
CA GLN A 110 21.24 8.93 26.50
C GLN A 110 20.58 7.71 25.83
N THR A 111 21.34 6.63 25.66
CA THR A 111 20.86 5.40 25.00
C THR A 111 19.54 4.84 25.56
N PRO A 112 19.28 4.77 26.89
CA PRO A 112 17.97 4.30 27.40
C PRO A 112 16.79 5.19 26.98
N MET A 113 17.00 6.50 26.82
CA MET A 113 15.97 7.41 26.34
C MET A 113 15.68 7.19 24.86
N GLN A 114 16.71 6.92 24.04
CA GLN A 114 16.54 6.58 22.63
C GLN A 114 15.75 5.29 22.43
N ILE A 115 16.04 4.26 23.24
CA ILE A 115 15.28 2.99 23.25
C ILE A 115 13.81 3.26 23.61
N THR A 116 13.57 4.03 24.68
CA THR A 116 12.22 4.39 25.11
C THR A 116 11.46 5.16 24.03
N ILE A 117 12.12 6.07 23.32
CA ILE A 117 11.51 6.83 22.22
C ILE A 117 11.06 5.87 21.10
N PHE A 118 11.94 5.00 20.59
CA PHE A 118 11.57 4.04 19.56
C PHE A 118 10.45 3.08 20.00
N ALA A 119 10.53 2.57 21.23
CA ALA A 119 9.51 1.69 21.79
C ALA A 119 8.15 2.40 21.92
N CYS A 120 8.15 3.66 22.37
CA CYS A 120 6.94 4.47 22.50
C CYS A 120 6.31 4.75 21.13
N PHE A 121 7.09 5.16 20.13
CA PHE A 121 6.58 5.35 18.77
C PHE A 121 6.02 4.05 18.19
N ALA A 122 6.76 2.95 18.27
CA ALA A 122 6.30 1.65 17.78
C ALA A 122 4.98 1.24 18.46
N LEU A 123 4.86 1.43 19.78
CA LEU A 123 3.67 1.14 20.55
C LEU A 123 2.49 2.04 20.17
N VAL A 124 2.70 3.35 20.04
CA VAL A 124 1.66 4.30 19.61
C VAL A 124 1.10 3.88 18.26
N PHE A 125 1.96 3.58 17.27
CA PHE A 125 1.50 3.12 15.96
C PHE A 125 0.80 1.76 16.04
N TYR A 126 1.25 0.84 16.89
CA TYR A 126 0.56 -0.43 17.11
C TYR A 126 -0.85 -0.22 17.68
N ILE A 127 -1.00 0.65 18.68
CA ILE A 127 -2.29 1.02 19.29
C ILE A 127 -3.19 1.70 18.26
N LEU A 128 -2.68 2.64 17.48
CA LEU A 128 -3.44 3.26 16.39
C LEU A 128 -3.93 2.21 15.38
N GLY A 129 -3.10 1.20 15.08
CA GLY A 129 -3.51 0.05 14.28
C GLY A 129 -4.72 -0.68 14.87
N LEU A 130 -4.76 -0.89 16.19
CA LEU A 130 -5.90 -1.50 16.89
C LEU A 130 -7.14 -0.60 16.89
N VAL A 131 -6.98 0.70 17.15
CA VAL A 131 -8.07 1.68 17.22
C VAL A 131 -8.78 1.82 15.86
N TYR A 132 -8.01 1.97 14.78
CA TYR A 132 -8.56 2.15 13.44
C TYR A 132 -8.99 0.84 12.76
N ARG A 133 -8.80 -0.31 13.41
CA ARG A 133 -9.08 -1.65 12.86
C ARG A 133 -10.48 -1.78 12.26
N ARG A 134 -11.49 -1.19 12.90
CA ARG A 134 -12.89 -1.28 12.44
C ARG A 134 -13.30 -0.12 11.56
N SER A 135 -12.75 1.06 11.79
CA SER A 135 -13.19 2.30 11.11
C SER A 135 -12.53 2.48 9.74
N ALA A 136 -11.26 2.12 9.61
CA ALA A 136 -10.48 2.36 8.38
C ALA A 136 -9.40 1.28 8.18
N PRO A 137 -9.74 0.15 7.53
CA PRO A 137 -8.80 -0.94 7.25
C PRO A 137 -7.45 -0.52 6.61
N PRO A 138 -7.38 0.38 5.60
CA PRO A 138 -6.09 0.75 5.00
C PRO A 138 -5.16 1.47 5.99
N LEU A 139 -5.71 2.26 6.92
CA LEU A 139 -4.91 2.93 7.94
C LEU A 139 -4.32 1.93 8.94
N THR A 140 -5.04 0.87 9.29
CA THR A 140 -4.50 -0.19 10.15
C THR A 140 -3.28 -0.86 9.52
N HIS A 141 -3.32 -1.14 8.22
CA HIS A 141 -2.16 -1.72 7.52
C HIS A 141 -0.95 -0.81 7.57
N LEU A 142 -1.16 0.49 7.33
CA LEU A 142 -0.11 1.51 7.38
C LEU A 142 0.51 1.63 8.77
N PHE A 143 -0.31 1.77 9.81
CA PHE A 143 0.19 1.93 11.18
C PHE A 143 0.91 0.68 11.69
N LEU A 144 0.41 -0.50 11.34
CA LEU A 144 1.04 -1.75 11.73
C LEU A 144 2.39 -1.96 11.02
N GLY A 145 2.45 -1.67 9.71
CA GLY A 145 3.71 -1.70 8.96
C GLY A 145 4.73 -0.74 9.55
N LEU A 146 4.32 0.49 9.85
CA LEU A 146 5.21 1.49 10.42
C LEU A 146 5.68 1.13 11.84
N SER A 147 4.81 0.54 12.67
CA SER A 147 5.20 0.01 13.99
C SER A 147 6.32 -1.02 13.89
N PHE A 148 6.20 -2.02 13.02
CA PHE A 148 7.23 -3.05 12.85
C PHE A 148 8.50 -2.53 12.19
N VAL A 149 8.41 -1.60 11.24
CA VAL A 149 9.60 -0.95 10.65
C VAL A 149 10.39 -0.20 11.73
N ILE A 150 9.70 0.56 12.59
CA ILE A 150 10.34 1.28 13.71
C ILE A 150 10.97 0.28 14.68
N LEU A 151 10.28 -0.81 14.99
CA LEU A 151 10.77 -1.83 15.92
C LEU A 151 12.04 -2.50 15.37
N ILE A 152 12.03 -2.94 14.10
CA ILE A 152 13.21 -3.53 13.46
C ILE A 152 14.36 -2.53 13.38
N ALA A 153 14.15 -1.35 12.78
CA ALA A 153 15.22 -0.39 12.55
C ALA A 153 15.75 0.22 13.86
N GLY A 154 14.86 0.67 14.74
CA GLY A 154 15.20 1.28 16.03
C GLY A 154 15.85 0.27 16.98
N GLY A 155 15.34 -0.96 17.03
CA GLY A 155 15.91 -2.02 17.85
C GLY A 155 17.31 -2.42 17.42
N VAL A 156 17.53 -2.65 16.11
CA VAL A 156 18.87 -2.98 15.58
C VAL A 156 19.84 -1.82 15.81
N TYR A 157 19.42 -0.56 15.57
CA TYR A 157 20.23 0.63 15.85
C TYR A 157 20.66 0.70 17.32
N CYS A 158 19.72 0.53 18.25
CA CYS A 158 20.02 0.60 19.68
C CYS A 158 20.95 -0.52 20.14
N ILE A 159 20.79 -1.74 19.62
CA ILE A 159 21.68 -2.86 19.93
C ILE A 159 23.10 -2.59 19.42
N GLN A 160 23.24 -2.11 18.19
CA GLN A 160 24.55 -1.76 17.63
C GLN A 160 25.23 -0.64 18.42
N LYS A 161 24.47 0.36 18.88
CA LYS A 161 24.99 1.46 19.70
C LYS A 161 25.49 1.02 21.08
N LEU A 162 25.01 -0.12 21.58
CA LEU A 162 25.45 -0.73 22.84
C LEU A 162 26.56 -1.77 22.63
N ASP A 163 27.22 -1.79 21.46
CA ASP A 163 28.20 -2.81 21.06
C ASP A 163 27.66 -4.24 21.19
N GLY A 164 26.35 -4.42 20.95
CA GLY A 164 25.67 -5.70 21.04
C GLY A 164 26.17 -6.69 19.99
N SER A 165 26.39 -7.93 20.41
CA SER A 165 26.89 -8.99 19.53
C SER A 165 25.85 -9.42 18.49
N LEU A 166 26.33 -9.98 17.37
CA LEU A 166 25.47 -10.49 16.29
C LEU A 166 24.41 -11.50 16.78
N PRO A 167 24.72 -12.49 17.66
CA PRO A 167 23.69 -13.38 18.21
C PRO A 167 22.58 -12.66 18.96
N PHE A 168 22.89 -11.54 19.64
CA PHE A 168 21.89 -10.75 20.34
C PHE A 168 20.97 -10.01 19.36
N ILE A 169 21.51 -9.49 18.25
CA ILE A 169 20.71 -8.91 17.16
C ILE A 169 19.77 -9.97 16.56
N LEU A 170 20.28 -11.19 16.29
CA LEU A 170 19.47 -12.27 15.73
C LEU A 170 18.37 -12.73 16.70
N PHE A 171 18.68 -12.82 18.00
CA PHE A 171 17.69 -13.15 19.03
C PHE A 171 16.58 -12.09 19.09
N TYR A 172 16.96 -10.81 19.10
CA TYR A 172 16.02 -9.71 19.05
C TYR A 172 15.12 -9.79 17.81
N LEU A 173 15.70 -9.91 16.62
CA LEU A 173 14.94 -9.98 15.37
C LEU A 173 14.04 -11.23 15.32
N GLY A 174 14.46 -12.33 15.95
CA GLY A 174 13.63 -13.53 16.14
C GLY A 174 12.40 -13.25 17.01
N PHE A 175 12.57 -12.50 18.11
CA PHE A 175 11.46 -12.03 18.92
C PHE A 175 10.51 -11.13 18.13
N VAL A 176 11.03 -10.21 17.29
CA VAL A 176 10.20 -9.38 16.39
C VAL A 176 9.41 -10.22 15.40
N CYS A 177 10.02 -11.26 14.81
CA CYS A 177 9.32 -12.15 13.88
C CYS A 177 8.21 -12.95 14.58
N MET A 178 8.42 -13.36 15.84
CA MET A 178 7.36 -13.98 16.65
C MET A 178 6.22 -13.00 16.93
N LEU A 179 6.51 -11.72 17.23
CA LEU A 179 5.49 -10.68 17.37
C LEU A 179 4.71 -10.47 16.07
N LEU A 180 5.37 -10.47 14.90
CA LEU A 180 4.71 -10.42 13.59
C LEU A 180 3.72 -11.57 13.41
N CYS A 181 4.11 -12.81 13.74
CA CYS A 181 3.23 -13.98 13.69
C CYS A 181 2.03 -13.85 14.65
N ILE A 182 2.26 -13.41 15.89
CA ILE A 182 1.19 -13.21 16.88
C ILE A 182 0.22 -12.11 16.41
N SER A 183 0.75 -10.98 15.94
CA SER A 183 -0.06 -9.89 15.40
C SER A 183 -0.84 -10.33 14.15
N ALA A 184 -0.29 -11.22 13.32
CA ALA A 184 -1.04 -11.80 12.22
C ALA A 184 -2.33 -12.45 12.71
N ILE A 185 -2.25 -13.29 13.74
CA ILE A 185 -3.41 -14.00 14.32
C ILE A 185 -4.38 -13.00 14.96
N ILE A 186 -3.89 -12.01 15.71
CA ILE A 186 -4.73 -10.99 16.39
C ILE A 186 -5.52 -10.16 15.38
N PHE A 187 -4.86 -9.67 14.32
CA PHE A 187 -5.48 -8.79 13.33
C PHE A 187 -6.20 -9.56 12.23
N GLY A 188 -5.83 -10.81 11.99
CA GLY A 188 -6.35 -11.66 10.93
C GLY A 188 -5.74 -11.37 9.56
N TYR A 189 -4.53 -10.79 9.48
CA TYR A 189 -3.89 -10.45 8.20
C TYR A 189 -2.79 -11.44 7.82
N ALA A 190 -2.90 -12.01 6.61
CA ALA A 190 -2.01 -13.07 6.14
C ALA A 190 -0.58 -12.58 5.84
N TYR A 191 -0.41 -11.38 5.28
CA TYR A 191 0.91 -10.83 4.92
C TYR A 191 1.85 -10.70 6.13
N LEU A 192 1.31 -10.48 7.33
CA LEU A 192 2.12 -10.43 8.57
C LEU A 192 2.67 -11.80 8.93
N LEU A 193 1.86 -12.85 8.74
CA LEU A 193 2.33 -14.23 8.98
C LEU A 193 3.36 -14.65 7.94
N TYR A 194 3.18 -14.25 6.67
CA TYR A 194 4.21 -14.40 5.64
C TYR A 194 5.52 -13.74 6.08
N ALA A 195 5.47 -12.46 6.47
CA ALA A 195 6.65 -11.70 6.89
C ALA A 195 7.35 -12.33 8.11
N GLY A 196 6.57 -12.74 9.12
CA GLY A 196 7.10 -13.39 10.32
C GLY A 196 7.75 -14.74 10.04
N LEU A 197 7.09 -15.63 9.28
CA LEU A 197 7.61 -16.96 8.97
C LEU A 197 8.83 -16.89 8.04
N LEU A 198 8.80 -16.07 6.97
CA LEU A 198 9.94 -15.89 6.09
C LEU A 198 11.11 -15.22 6.83
N GLY A 199 10.83 -14.26 7.72
CA GLY A 199 11.84 -13.68 8.61
C GLY A 199 12.50 -14.71 9.51
N LEU A 200 11.72 -15.60 10.13
CA LEU A 200 12.24 -16.72 10.92
C LEU A 200 13.10 -17.68 10.07
N ALA A 201 12.72 -17.93 8.80
CA ALA A 201 13.51 -18.72 7.87
C ALA A 201 14.90 -18.11 7.64
N ILE A 202 14.94 -16.82 7.34
CA ILE A 202 16.19 -16.09 7.09
C ILE A 202 17.08 -16.14 8.34
N LEU A 203 16.52 -15.87 9.51
CA LEU A 203 17.24 -15.95 10.79
C LEU A 203 17.75 -17.37 11.08
N TYR A 204 16.93 -18.38 10.82
CA TYR A 204 17.31 -19.78 10.94
C TYR A 204 18.50 -20.13 10.03
N GLY A 205 18.47 -19.70 8.78
CA GLY A 205 19.59 -19.89 7.85
C GLY A 205 20.88 -19.21 8.31
N ILE A 206 20.79 -17.95 8.76
CA ILE A 206 21.96 -17.20 9.25
C ILE A 206 22.54 -17.85 10.51
N THR A 207 21.70 -18.27 11.46
CA THR A 207 22.17 -18.90 12.71
C THR A 207 22.80 -20.28 12.47
N THR A 208 22.30 -21.05 11.52
CA THR A 208 22.76 -22.42 11.27
C THR A 208 23.90 -22.50 10.25
N VAL A 209 24.17 -21.44 9.46
CA VAL A 209 25.21 -21.46 8.40
C VAL A 209 26.58 -21.89 8.93
N HIS A 210 27.01 -21.36 10.08
CA HIS A 210 28.29 -21.73 10.67
C HIS A 210 28.30 -23.19 11.11
N ARG A 211 27.21 -23.69 11.70
CA ARG A 211 27.12 -25.07 12.17
C ARG A 211 27.13 -26.07 11.00
N VAL A 212 26.41 -25.77 9.93
CA VAL A 212 26.35 -26.60 8.72
C VAL A 212 27.66 -26.52 7.92
N GLY A 213 28.37 -25.39 7.99
CA GLY A 213 29.62 -25.15 7.25
C GLY A 213 30.85 -25.89 7.80
N MET A 214 30.89 -26.24 9.09
CA MET A 214 32.06 -26.90 9.72
C MET A 214 32.37 -28.26 9.07
N ASP A 215 31.34 -29.10 8.92
CA ASP A 215 31.42 -30.42 8.28
C ASP A 215 30.41 -30.48 7.13
N TYR A 216 30.63 -29.61 6.13
CA TYR A 216 29.68 -29.45 5.04
C TYR A 216 29.53 -30.75 4.24
N THR A 217 28.31 -31.28 4.25
CA THR A 217 27.84 -32.23 3.26
C THR A 217 26.50 -31.71 2.74
N TRP A 218 26.20 -32.00 1.47
CA TRP A 218 24.90 -31.60 0.91
C TRP A 218 23.74 -32.18 1.73
N TRP A 219 23.88 -33.43 2.20
CA TRP A 219 22.87 -34.10 3.03
C TRP A 219 22.66 -33.44 4.39
N THR A 220 23.74 -33.02 5.08
CA THR A 220 23.59 -32.32 6.37
C THR A 220 22.86 -31.00 6.20
N SER A 221 23.11 -30.26 5.12
CA SER A 221 22.35 -29.05 4.81
C SER A 221 20.86 -29.32 4.58
N GLU A 222 20.54 -30.40 3.85
CA GLU A 222 19.16 -30.79 3.57
C GLU A 222 18.39 -31.21 4.83
N LEU A 223 19.04 -31.92 5.74
CA LEU A 223 18.43 -32.42 6.98
C LEU A 223 17.95 -31.28 7.90
N TYR A 224 18.56 -30.10 7.80
CA TYR A 224 18.14 -28.93 8.57
C TYR A 224 16.86 -28.29 8.00
N TRP A 225 16.71 -28.26 6.67
CA TRP A 225 15.62 -27.53 6.01
C TRP A 225 14.45 -28.38 5.57
N VAL A 226 14.69 -29.56 5.01
CA VAL A 226 13.63 -30.40 4.41
C VAL A 226 12.58 -30.85 5.44
N PRO A 227 12.94 -31.30 6.65
CA PRO A 227 11.94 -31.65 7.67
C PRO A 227 11.07 -30.46 8.08
N LEU A 228 11.67 -29.28 8.22
CA LEU A 228 10.98 -28.03 8.56
C LEU A 228 10.01 -27.62 7.44
N ALA A 229 10.46 -27.68 6.18
CA ALA A 229 9.64 -27.43 5.00
C ALA A 229 8.46 -28.40 4.90
N CYS A 230 8.70 -29.69 5.14
CA CYS A 230 7.66 -30.73 5.15
C CYS A 230 6.65 -30.49 6.26
N LEU A 231 7.10 -30.14 7.47
CA LEU A 231 6.23 -29.81 8.60
C LEU A 231 5.32 -28.62 8.28
N LEU A 232 5.90 -27.49 7.83
CA LEU A 232 5.12 -26.29 7.48
C LEU A 232 4.13 -26.57 6.34
N THR A 233 4.60 -27.23 5.28
CA THR A 233 3.76 -27.56 4.12
C THR A 233 2.62 -28.50 4.52
N GLY A 234 2.92 -29.55 5.29
CA GLY A 234 1.95 -30.49 5.83
C GLY A 234 0.93 -29.81 6.76
N MET A 235 1.37 -28.88 7.61
CA MET A 235 0.49 -28.07 8.45
C MET A 235 -0.47 -27.23 7.60
N GLY A 236 0.01 -26.67 6.49
CA GLY A 236 -0.83 -25.97 5.51
C GLY A 236 -1.97 -26.86 4.98
N PHE A 237 -1.66 -28.06 4.51
CA PHE A 237 -2.67 -29.01 4.03
C PHE A 237 -3.64 -29.47 5.13
N LEU A 238 -3.14 -29.73 6.33
CA LEU A 238 -3.97 -30.14 7.48
C LEU A 238 -4.97 -29.06 7.88
N MET A 239 -4.52 -27.80 7.92
CA MET A 239 -5.33 -26.66 8.32
C MET A 239 -6.31 -26.21 7.24
N ASN A 240 -6.26 -26.77 6.02
CA ASN A 240 -7.06 -26.31 4.90
C ASN A 240 -8.58 -26.33 5.18
N LYS A 241 -9.06 -27.34 5.91
CA LYS A 241 -10.48 -27.44 6.30
C LYS A 241 -10.88 -26.47 7.41
N ALA A 242 -9.95 -26.14 8.31
CA ALA A 242 -10.22 -25.29 9.47
C ALA A 242 -10.10 -23.80 9.10
N ASN A 243 -9.04 -23.41 8.41
CA ASN A 243 -8.81 -22.04 7.99
C ASN A 243 -7.97 -21.98 6.70
N THR A 244 -8.65 -21.93 5.57
CA THR A 244 -8.06 -21.89 4.22
C THR A 244 -7.08 -20.72 4.02
N LYS A 245 -7.31 -19.60 4.71
CA LYS A 245 -6.41 -18.43 4.65
C LYS A 245 -5.04 -18.73 5.27
N TRP A 246 -5.02 -19.26 6.49
CA TRP A 246 -3.77 -19.58 7.17
C TRP A 246 -3.07 -20.79 6.55
N ALA A 247 -3.85 -21.77 6.08
CA ALA A 247 -3.36 -22.94 5.35
C ALA A 247 -2.46 -22.56 4.16
N GLY A 248 -2.91 -21.61 3.33
CA GLY A 248 -2.14 -21.10 2.20
C GLY A 248 -0.80 -20.50 2.62
N VAL A 249 -0.77 -19.73 3.72
CA VAL A 249 0.47 -19.13 4.23
C VAL A 249 1.49 -20.19 4.63
N PHE A 250 1.07 -21.20 5.40
CA PHE A 250 1.95 -22.28 5.82
C PHE A 250 2.46 -23.12 4.64
N ALA A 251 1.60 -23.40 3.66
CA ALA A 251 1.99 -24.14 2.46
C ALA A 251 3.01 -23.38 1.59
N VAL A 252 2.76 -22.09 1.33
CA VAL A 252 3.68 -21.24 0.56
C VAL A 252 5.00 -21.02 1.30
N CYS A 253 4.97 -20.71 2.60
CA CYS A 253 6.19 -20.57 3.40
C CYS A 253 6.96 -21.90 3.50
N GLY A 254 6.27 -23.02 3.68
CA GLY A 254 6.88 -24.35 3.67
C GLY A 254 7.57 -24.67 2.34
N LEU A 255 6.94 -24.30 1.22
CA LEU A 255 7.56 -24.41 -0.11
C LEU A 255 8.80 -23.50 -0.23
N ALA A 256 8.76 -22.28 0.31
CA ALA A 256 9.93 -21.40 0.33
C ALA A 256 11.08 -22.00 1.18
N PHE A 257 10.74 -22.61 2.33
CA PHE A 257 11.71 -23.28 3.21
C PHE A 257 12.35 -24.50 2.53
N PHE A 258 11.65 -25.15 1.60
CA PHE A 258 12.18 -26.29 0.85
C PHE A 258 13.43 -25.93 0.04
N PHE A 259 13.55 -24.68 -0.42
CA PHE A 259 14.72 -24.14 -1.13
C PHE A 259 15.74 -23.48 -0.19
N GLY A 260 15.50 -23.48 1.12
CA GLY A 260 16.37 -22.81 2.08
C GLY A 260 17.77 -23.41 2.16
N ALA A 261 17.91 -24.72 1.98
CA ALA A 261 19.21 -25.40 1.98
C ALA A 261 20.12 -24.91 0.85
N GLU A 262 19.60 -24.72 -0.36
CA GLU A 262 20.35 -24.21 -1.52
C GLU A 262 20.77 -22.76 -1.29
N ILE A 263 19.85 -21.93 -0.81
CA ILE A 263 20.13 -20.52 -0.49
C ILE A 263 21.23 -20.44 0.56
N GLN A 264 21.16 -21.25 1.62
CA GLN A 264 22.19 -21.29 2.66
C GLN A 264 23.53 -21.81 2.13
N ALA A 265 23.52 -22.83 1.26
CA ALA A 265 24.73 -23.40 0.69
C ALA A 265 25.52 -22.38 -0.17
N LEU A 266 24.87 -21.37 -0.74
CA LEU A 266 25.55 -20.27 -1.46
C LEU A 266 26.51 -19.46 -0.57
N TYR A 267 26.27 -19.45 0.74
CA TYR A 267 27.10 -18.75 1.73
C TYR A 267 28.17 -19.65 2.36
N ILE A 268 28.25 -20.93 1.96
CA ILE A 268 29.22 -21.90 2.48
C ILE A 268 30.33 -22.10 1.44
N PRO A 269 31.60 -21.73 1.73
CA PRO A 269 32.70 -21.84 0.77
C PRO A 269 32.99 -23.27 0.28
N ALA A 270 32.73 -24.28 1.12
CA ALA A 270 32.94 -25.69 0.80
C ALA A 270 31.90 -26.27 -0.18
N ALA A 271 30.80 -25.55 -0.45
CA ALA A 271 29.72 -26.04 -1.27
C ALA A 271 30.04 -25.95 -2.77
N LYS A 272 30.01 -27.10 -3.46
CA LYS A 272 30.23 -27.17 -4.91
C LYS A 272 29.02 -26.60 -5.66
N ARG A 273 29.23 -25.61 -6.52
CA ARG A 273 28.16 -24.95 -7.29
C ARG A 273 27.37 -25.91 -8.17
N ASP A 274 28.04 -26.88 -8.80
CA ASP A 274 27.39 -27.88 -9.66
C ASP A 274 26.39 -28.74 -8.86
N MET A 275 26.74 -29.09 -7.61
CA MET A 275 25.86 -29.85 -6.73
C MET A 275 24.64 -29.01 -6.32
N ILE A 276 24.84 -27.73 -5.98
CA ILE A 276 23.74 -26.81 -5.66
C ILE A 276 22.78 -26.69 -6.86
N GLN A 277 23.32 -26.53 -8.07
CA GLN A 277 22.52 -26.44 -9.29
C GLN A 277 21.72 -27.72 -9.55
N LEU A 278 22.34 -28.90 -9.38
CA LEU A 278 21.66 -30.18 -9.52
C LEU A 278 20.51 -30.33 -8.52
N LEU A 279 20.75 -30.03 -7.24
CA LEU A 279 19.73 -30.11 -6.19
C LEU A 279 18.58 -29.14 -6.45
N LEU A 280 18.89 -27.91 -6.86
CA LEU A 280 17.87 -26.92 -7.22
C LEU A 280 17.00 -27.43 -8.37
N PHE A 281 17.59 -28.02 -9.42
CA PHE A 281 16.84 -28.56 -10.54
C PHE A 281 15.91 -29.70 -10.11
N ILE A 282 16.42 -30.64 -9.31
CA ILE A 282 15.63 -31.74 -8.75
C ILE A 282 14.47 -31.18 -7.90
N LYS A 283 14.74 -30.21 -7.02
CA LYS A 283 13.71 -29.61 -6.16
C LYS A 283 12.66 -28.83 -6.92
N VAL A 284 13.03 -28.11 -7.98
CA VAL A 284 12.05 -27.45 -8.86
C VAL A 284 11.14 -28.49 -9.51
N PHE A 285 11.67 -29.63 -9.96
CA PHE A 285 10.85 -30.71 -10.52
C PHE A 285 9.92 -31.33 -9.48
N ILE A 286 10.42 -31.59 -8.27
CA ILE A 286 9.61 -32.09 -7.14
C ILE A 286 8.52 -31.09 -6.76
N ALA A 287 8.88 -29.81 -6.62
CA ALA A 287 7.94 -28.72 -6.29
C ALA A 287 6.88 -28.55 -7.37
N SER A 288 7.25 -28.63 -8.65
CA SER A 288 6.34 -28.57 -9.79
C SER A 288 5.37 -29.75 -9.80
N THR A 289 5.88 -30.96 -9.55
CA THR A 289 5.07 -32.18 -9.44
C THR A 289 4.08 -32.07 -8.28
N LEU A 290 4.56 -31.65 -7.09
CA LEU A 290 3.72 -31.41 -5.91
C LEU A 290 2.64 -30.38 -6.23
N PHE A 291 3.00 -29.25 -6.84
CA PHE A 291 2.07 -28.20 -7.23
C PHE A 291 1.00 -28.71 -8.20
N PHE A 292 1.38 -29.52 -9.19
CA PHE A 292 0.43 -30.10 -10.15
C PHE A 292 -0.59 -31.02 -9.48
N PHE A 293 -0.15 -31.93 -8.60
CA PHE A 293 -1.05 -32.84 -7.89
C PHE A 293 -1.95 -32.11 -6.87
N THR A 294 -1.43 -31.07 -6.23
CA THR A 294 -2.16 -30.31 -5.20
C THR A 294 -2.82 -29.04 -5.74
N ARG A 295 -2.86 -28.86 -7.06
CA ARG A 295 -3.30 -27.62 -7.76
C ARG A 295 -4.64 -27.07 -7.27
N GLY A 296 -5.59 -27.96 -6.95
CA GLY A 296 -6.91 -27.56 -6.46
C GLY A 296 -6.84 -26.75 -5.16
N TYR A 297 -5.92 -27.10 -4.26
CA TYR A 297 -5.67 -26.36 -3.02
C TYR A 297 -4.98 -25.04 -3.30
N TRP A 298 -3.93 -25.04 -4.13
CA TRP A 298 -3.19 -23.81 -4.47
C TRP A 298 -4.07 -22.75 -5.13
N TYR A 299 -4.96 -23.13 -6.04
CA TYR A 299 -5.88 -22.17 -6.65
C TYR A 299 -6.91 -21.61 -5.65
N ALA A 300 -7.32 -22.40 -4.65
CA ALA A 300 -8.19 -21.91 -3.59
C ALA A 300 -7.45 -20.94 -2.65
N TRP A 301 -6.15 -21.18 -2.40
CA TRP A 301 -5.32 -20.35 -1.53
C TRP A 301 -4.84 -19.05 -2.18
N LEU A 302 -4.54 -19.09 -3.49
CA LEU A 302 -4.01 -17.95 -4.26
C LEU A 302 -5.11 -17.05 -4.82
N ARG A 303 -6.39 -17.45 -4.74
CA ARG A 303 -7.52 -16.52 -4.85
C ARG A 303 -7.55 -15.64 -3.60
N LEU A 304 -6.62 -14.68 -3.56
CA LEU A 304 -6.71 -13.48 -2.73
C LEU A 304 -7.99 -12.71 -3.07
#